data_AF-A0A9E3N0X2-F1
#
_entry.id   AF-A0A9E3N0X2-F1
#
_cell.length_a   1.000
_cell.length_b   1.000
_cell.length_c   1.000
_cell.angle_alpha   90.00
_cell.angle_beta   90.00
_cell.angle_gamma   90.00
#
_symmetry.space_group_name_H-M   'P 1'
#
loop_
_entity.id
_entity.type
_entity.pdbx_description
1 polymer ?
#
loop_
_entity_poly.entity_id
_entity_poly.type
_entity_poly.pdbx_seq_one_letter_code
_entity_poly.pdbx_strand_id
1 'polypeptide(L)'
;MSDRHALLKHLWTNVINANLRPEALSETIAHARSRPDDPFADSGPALERLVALGADPKDICLLMRDAAYNAVFSTLYAIGDPGVDGDDVFMLHEELLTADPSGMEGRPGSSAGGGVSIEDAKQVFPAQHDGRRC
;
A
#
# COMPACT_ATOMS: atom_id res chain seq x y z
N MET A 1 -12.59 11.90 -12.13
CA MET A 1 -11.98 11.19 -13.28
C MET A 1 -13.09 10.84 -14.25
N SER A 2 -12.88 10.99 -15.55
CA SER A 2 -13.97 10.97 -16.54
C SER A 2 -14.31 9.60 -17.11
N ASP A 3 -13.39 8.63 -17.08
CA ASP A 3 -13.55 7.33 -17.71
C ASP A 3 -12.50 6.30 -17.22
N ARG A 4 -12.63 5.05 -17.65
CA ARG A 4 -11.73 3.93 -17.30
C ARG A 4 -10.28 4.20 -17.70
N HIS A 5 -10.02 4.85 -18.83
CA HIS A 5 -8.66 5.13 -19.28
C HIS A 5 -8.00 6.21 -18.41
N ALA A 6 -8.75 7.26 -18.06
CA ALA A 6 -8.32 8.28 -17.12
C ALA A 6 -8.03 7.70 -15.73
N LEU A 7 -8.86 6.78 -15.24
CA LEU A 7 -8.60 6.04 -13.99
C LEU A 7 -7.30 5.23 -14.07
N LEU A 8 -7.12 4.42 -15.11
CA LEU A 8 -5.89 3.60 -15.28
C LEU A 8 -4.64 4.48 -15.33
N LYS A 9 -4.69 5.60 -16.07
CA LYS A 9 -3.60 6.56 -16.12
C LYS A 9 -3.32 7.15 -14.75
N HIS A 10 -4.36 7.53 -14.00
CA HIS A 10 -4.20 8.08 -12.66
C HIS A 10 -3.53 7.08 -11.70
N LEU A 11 -4.01 5.83 -11.66
CA LEU A 11 -3.44 4.78 -10.80
C LEU A 11 -1.97 4.51 -11.13
N TRP A 12 -1.63 4.40 -12.41
CA TRP A 12 -0.24 4.17 -12.81
C TRP A 12 0.67 5.35 -12.51
N THR A 13 0.26 6.58 -12.85
CA THR A 13 1.13 7.74 -12.74
C THR A 13 1.23 8.28 -11.31
N ASN A 14 0.10 8.38 -10.60
CA ASN A 14 0.02 9.12 -9.35
C ASN A 14 -0.02 8.24 -8.10
N VAL A 15 -0.30 6.94 -8.24
CA VAL A 15 -0.35 6.01 -7.10
C VAL A 15 0.85 5.05 -7.16
N ILE A 16 0.97 4.30 -8.25
CA ILE A 16 1.99 3.23 -8.36
C ILE A 16 3.37 3.83 -8.62
N ASN A 17 3.54 4.56 -9.73
CA ASN A 17 4.85 5.09 -10.12
C ASN A 17 5.26 6.35 -9.35
N ALA A 18 4.39 6.91 -8.50
CA ALA A 18 4.77 7.97 -7.57
C ALA A 18 5.94 7.53 -6.67
N ASN A 19 6.01 6.23 -6.35
CA ASN A 19 7.05 5.58 -5.56
C ASN A 19 8.36 5.31 -6.34
N LEU A 20 8.38 5.43 -7.67
CA LEU A 20 9.61 5.28 -8.47
C LEU A 20 10.44 6.56 -8.55
N ARG A 21 9.88 7.70 -8.15
CA ARG A 21 10.58 8.98 -8.23
C ARG A 21 11.80 8.94 -7.31
N PRO A 22 12.97 9.44 -7.73
CA PRO A 22 14.16 9.48 -6.87
C PRO A 22 13.91 10.18 -5.52
N GLU A 23 12.98 11.14 -5.50
CA GLU A 23 12.63 11.94 -4.32
C GLU A 23 11.57 11.28 -3.43
N ALA A 24 10.88 10.22 -3.89
CA ALA A 24 9.77 9.62 -3.15
C ALA A 24 10.19 9.14 -1.75
N LEU A 25 11.38 8.55 -1.65
CA LEU A 25 11.93 8.08 -0.39
C LEU A 25 12.22 9.23 0.58
N SER A 26 12.90 10.27 0.11
CA SER A 26 13.26 11.42 0.95
C SER A 26 12.04 12.24 1.35
N GLU A 27 11.05 12.38 0.47
CA GLU A 27 9.75 12.99 0.78
C GLU A 27 9.01 12.21 1.88
N THR A 28 8.99 10.88 1.81
CA THR A 28 8.35 10.02 2.83
C THR A 28 9.02 10.19 4.20
N ILE A 29 10.36 10.17 4.24
CA ILE A 29 11.14 10.39 5.46
C ILE A 29 10.87 11.80 6.03
N ALA A 30 10.90 12.82 5.17
CA ALA A 30 10.68 14.21 5.58
C ALA A 30 9.25 14.42 6.12
N HIS A 31 8.25 13.80 5.49
CA HIS A 31 6.86 13.85 5.92
C HIS A 31 6.71 13.27 7.32
N ALA A 32 7.15 12.02 7.53
CA ALA A 32 7.11 11.33 8.81
C ALA A 32 7.84 12.11 9.92
N ARG A 33 8.98 12.75 9.60
CA ARG A 33 9.69 13.62 10.55
C ARG A 33 8.90 14.88 10.93
N SER A 34 8.17 15.46 9.98
CA SER A 34 7.38 16.67 10.21
C SER A 34 6.06 16.40 10.96
N ARG A 35 5.55 15.16 10.86
CA ARG A 35 4.30 14.71 11.47
C ARG A 35 4.47 13.31 12.05
N PRO A 36 5.16 13.19 13.20
CA PRO A 36 5.54 11.89 13.75
C PRO A 36 4.36 11.04 14.22
N ASP A 37 3.19 11.65 14.45
CA ASP A 37 1.99 10.97 14.94
C ASP A 37 0.95 10.67 13.84
N ASP A 38 1.23 11.04 12.58
CA ASP A 38 0.35 10.75 11.45
C ASP A 38 0.30 9.22 11.19
N PRO A 39 -0.79 8.71 10.59
CA PRO A 39 -0.87 7.31 10.17
C PRO A 39 0.36 6.88 9.37
N PHE A 40 0.94 5.74 9.76
CA PHE A 40 2.12 5.11 9.16
C PHE A 40 3.41 5.96 9.19
N ALA A 41 3.49 6.98 10.07
CA ALA A 41 4.69 7.81 10.22
C ALA A 41 5.91 7.02 10.75
N ASP A 42 5.73 5.83 11.33
CA ASP A 42 6.82 4.92 11.71
C ASP A 42 7.60 4.34 10.51
N SER A 43 7.06 4.46 9.29
CA SER A 43 7.77 4.17 8.05
C SER A 43 9.00 5.05 7.86
N GLY A 44 8.96 6.34 8.23
CA GLY A 44 10.10 7.26 8.09
C GLY A 44 11.35 6.80 8.82
N PRO A 45 11.31 6.61 10.15
CA PRO A 45 12.43 6.07 10.91
C PRO A 45 12.87 4.67 10.45
N ALA A 46 11.95 3.83 9.96
CA ALA A 46 12.31 2.52 9.40
C ALA A 46 13.14 2.66 8.12
N LEU A 47 12.73 3.54 7.20
CA LEU A 47 13.44 3.85 5.97
C LEU A 47 14.82 4.45 6.25
N GLU A 48 14.93 5.37 7.22
CA GLU A 48 16.22 5.93 7.64
C GLU A 48 17.20 4.83 8.10
N ARG A 49 16.72 3.85 8.89
CA ARG A 49 17.55 2.72 9.33
C ARG A 49 18.01 1.86 8.16
N LEU A 50 17.14 1.56 7.20
CA LEU A 50 17.49 0.77 6.01
C LEU A 50 18.58 1.46 5.18
N VAL A 51 18.45 2.76 4.94
CA VAL A 51 19.45 3.57 4.24
C VAL A 51 20.77 3.62 5.02
N ALA A 52 20.72 3.79 6.34
CA ALA A 52 21.91 3.79 7.20
C ALA A 52 22.67 2.44 7.19
N LEU A 53 21.96 1.33 6.94
CA LEU A 53 22.55 -0.01 6.76
C LEU A 53 23.12 -0.25 5.34
N GLY A 54 22.99 0.72 4.44
CA GLY A 54 23.54 0.65 3.08
C GLY A 54 22.59 0.08 2.03
N ALA A 55 21.29 -0.04 2.32
CA ALA A 55 20.31 -0.36 1.28
C ALA A 55 20.31 0.73 0.20
N ASP A 56 20.30 0.33 -1.08
CA ASP A 56 20.18 1.28 -2.19
C ASP A 56 18.77 1.91 -2.15
N PRO A 57 18.64 3.25 -2.08
CA PRO A 57 17.35 3.93 -2.17
C PRO A 57 16.49 3.48 -3.36
N LYS A 58 17.12 3.13 -4.49
CA LYS A 58 16.44 2.65 -5.68
C LYS A 58 15.74 1.31 -5.45
N ASP A 59 16.37 0.40 -4.73
CA ASP A 59 15.79 -0.91 -4.41
C ASP A 59 14.58 -0.75 -3.48
N ILE A 60 14.67 0.19 -2.52
CA ILE A 60 13.53 0.53 -1.65
C ILE A 60 12.37 1.11 -2.47
N CYS A 61 12.63 2.04 -3.40
CA CYS A 61 11.61 2.60 -4.28
C CYS A 61 10.95 1.52 -5.16
N LEU A 62 11.71 0.52 -5.62
CA LEU A 62 11.16 -0.62 -6.36
C LEU A 62 10.19 -1.45 -5.50
N LEU A 63 10.55 -1.72 -4.24
CA LEU A 63 9.68 -2.43 -3.31
C LEU A 63 8.41 -1.63 -2.96
N MET A 64 8.53 -0.32 -2.71
CA MET A 64 7.38 0.56 -2.45
C MET A 64 6.42 0.59 -3.64
N ARG A 65 6.95 0.65 -4.87
CA ARG A 65 6.16 0.60 -6.10
C ARG A 65 5.44 -0.74 -6.27
N ASP A 66 6.11 -1.85 -5.97
CA ASP A 66 5.49 -3.19 -6.00
C ASP A 66 4.35 -3.31 -4.99
N ALA A 67 4.59 -2.87 -3.74
CA ALA A 67 3.56 -2.82 -2.70
C ALA A 67 2.35 -1.96 -3.14
N ALA A 68 2.59 -0.78 -3.73
CA ALA A 68 1.52 0.07 -4.25
C ALA A 68 0.75 -0.59 -5.41
N TYR A 69 1.44 -1.28 -6.32
CA TYR A 69 0.79 -2.04 -7.39
C TYR A 69 -0.10 -3.15 -6.81
N ASN A 70 0.41 -3.94 -5.88
CA ASN A 70 -0.33 -5.03 -5.26
C ASN A 70 -1.54 -4.51 -4.48
N ALA A 71 -1.39 -3.44 -3.71
CA ALA A 71 -2.51 -2.81 -3.00
C ALA A 71 -3.60 -2.33 -3.98
N VAL A 72 -3.22 -1.62 -5.05
CA VAL A 72 -4.18 -1.18 -6.08
C VAL A 72 -4.86 -2.36 -6.75
N PHE A 73 -4.11 -3.38 -7.15
CA PHE A 73 -4.65 -4.56 -7.82
C PHE A 73 -5.62 -5.32 -6.92
N SER A 74 -5.19 -5.66 -5.70
CA SER A 74 -6.00 -6.42 -4.75
C SER A 74 -7.29 -5.69 -4.39
N THR A 75 -7.24 -4.37 -4.19
CA THR A 75 -8.45 -3.57 -3.95
C THR A 75 -9.39 -3.60 -5.15
N LEU A 76 -8.88 -3.34 -6.37
CA LEU A 76 -9.70 -3.38 -7.58
C LEU A 76 -10.31 -4.76 -7.85
N TYR A 77 -9.57 -5.82 -7.51
CA TYR A 77 -10.05 -7.19 -7.61
C TYR A 77 -11.16 -7.47 -6.59
N ALA A 78 -10.97 -7.08 -5.33
CA ALA A 78 -11.93 -7.31 -4.25
C ALA A 78 -13.27 -6.58 -4.49
N ILE A 79 -13.23 -5.32 -4.97
CA ILE A 79 -14.46 -4.58 -5.29
C ILE A 79 -15.14 -5.07 -6.59
N GLY A 80 -14.46 -5.91 -7.36
CA GLY A 80 -15.03 -6.58 -8.53
C GLY A 80 -15.69 -7.92 -8.21
N ASP A 81 -15.61 -8.40 -6.96
CA ASP A 81 -16.21 -9.65 -6.52
C ASP A 81 -17.75 -9.51 -6.41
N PRO A 82 -18.56 -10.53 -6.74
CA PRO A 82 -20.03 -10.42 -6.80
C PRO A 82 -20.75 -10.05 -5.49
N GLY A 83 -20.02 -9.93 -4.37
CA GLY A 83 -20.53 -9.52 -3.06
C GLY A 83 -20.32 -8.05 -2.70
N VAL A 84 -19.61 -7.27 -3.54
CA VAL A 84 -19.41 -5.82 -3.36
C VAL A 84 -20.11 -5.12 -4.52
N ASP A 85 -21.15 -4.36 -4.24
CA ASP A 85 -21.85 -3.58 -5.25
C ASP A 85 -21.18 -2.21 -5.50
N GLY A 86 -21.65 -1.49 -6.52
CA GLY A 86 -21.04 -0.21 -6.90
C GLY A 86 -21.24 0.90 -5.86
N ASP A 87 -22.29 0.81 -5.04
CA ASP A 87 -22.60 1.78 -4.00
C ASP A 87 -21.80 1.48 -2.72
N ASP A 88 -21.44 0.22 -2.48
CA ASP A 88 -20.58 -0.23 -1.36
C ASP A 88 -19.15 0.36 -1.40
N VAL A 89 -18.70 0.89 -2.53
CA VAL A 89 -17.38 1.55 -2.66
C VAL A 89 -17.43 3.01 -2.18
N PHE A 90 -18.63 3.61 -2.07
CA PHE A 90 -18.78 4.99 -1.64
C PHE A 90 -18.33 5.14 -0.18
N MET A 91 -17.46 6.11 0.10
CA MET A 91 -16.87 6.37 1.43
C MET A 91 -16.00 5.25 2.02
N LEU A 92 -15.78 4.13 1.32
CA LEU A 92 -14.98 3.00 1.80
C LEU A 92 -13.55 3.38 2.23
N HIS A 93 -12.97 4.43 1.63
CA HIS A 93 -11.64 4.92 1.99
C HIS A 93 -11.59 5.56 3.40
N GLU A 94 -12.69 6.15 3.88
CA GLU A 94 -12.81 6.69 5.24
C GLU A 94 -12.96 5.55 6.27
N GLU A 95 -13.75 4.54 5.91
CA GLU A 95 -13.95 3.36 6.77
C GLU A 95 -12.69 2.51 6.89
N LEU A 96 -11.89 2.41 5.82
CA LEU A 96 -10.67 1.59 5.80
C LEU A 96 -9.70 1.96 6.94
N LEU A 97 -9.48 3.26 7.17
CA LEU A 97 -8.53 3.71 8.18
C LEU A 97 -9.06 3.50 9.60
N THR A 98 -10.36 3.74 9.81
CA THR A 98 -11.02 3.58 11.11
C THR A 98 -11.24 2.11 11.49
N ALA A 99 -11.32 1.22 10.49
CA ALA A 99 -11.39 -0.22 10.65
C ALA A 99 -10.02 -0.88 10.92
N ASP A 100 -8.95 -0.11 11.13
CA ASP A 100 -7.64 -0.64 11.52
C ASP A 100 -7.79 -1.62 12.70
N PRO A 101 -7.43 -2.91 12.54
CA PRO A 101 -7.57 -3.92 13.58
C PRO A 101 -6.79 -3.60 14.87
N SER A 102 -5.76 -2.77 14.78
CA SER A 102 -5.02 -2.31 15.96
C SER A 102 -5.79 -1.29 16.80
N GLY A 103 -6.85 -0.70 16.25
CA GLY A 103 -7.61 0.40 16.85
C GLY A 103 -6.84 1.73 16.87
N MET A 104 -5.69 1.81 16.21
CA MET A 104 -4.82 2.99 16.22
C MET A 104 -4.85 3.79 14.93
N GLU A 105 -5.72 3.44 13.98
CA GLU A 105 -5.91 4.17 12.72
C GLU A 105 -4.58 4.33 11.97
N GLY A 106 -3.75 3.28 11.97
CA GLY A 106 -2.43 3.27 11.35
C GLY A 106 -1.37 4.09 12.09
N ARG A 107 -1.67 4.75 13.22
CA ARG A 107 -0.66 5.51 14.00
C ARG A 107 0.56 4.65 14.37
N PRO A 108 1.72 5.28 14.61
CA PRO A 108 2.94 4.57 14.97
C PRO A 108 2.73 3.50 16.05
N GLY A 109 3.23 2.29 15.78
CA GLY A 109 3.06 1.13 16.66
C GLY A 109 1.87 0.22 16.30
N SER A 110 1.04 0.60 15.32
CA SER A 110 -0.09 -0.23 14.82
C SER A 110 0.36 -1.59 14.31
N SER A 111 1.61 -1.68 13.84
CA SER A 111 2.27 -2.91 13.40
C SER A 111 2.47 -3.97 14.49
N ALA A 112 2.44 -3.61 15.78
CA ALA A 112 2.63 -4.56 16.88
C ALA A 112 1.38 -5.42 17.18
N GLY A 113 0.21 -5.05 16.64
CA GLY A 113 -1.07 -5.74 16.86
C GLY A 113 -1.44 -6.83 15.85
N GLY A 114 -0.61 -7.07 14.82
CA GLY A 114 -0.94 -7.88 13.63
C GLY A 114 -1.01 -9.41 13.80
N GLY A 115 -1.35 -9.90 14.98
CA GLY A 115 -1.59 -11.33 15.21
C GLY A 115 -2.98 -11.77 14.73
N VAL A 116 -3.21 -11.78 13.41
CA VAL A 116 -4.33 -12.56 12.83
C VAL A 116 -3.86 -14.02 12.73
N SER A 117 -4.71 -14.95 13.17
CA SER A 117 -4.43 -16.41 13.15
C SER A 117 -3.98 -16.86 11.76
N ILE A 118 -2.97 -17.74 11.72
CA ILE A 118 -2.33 -18.30 10.50
C ILE A 118 -3.31 -19.05 9.58
N GLU A 119 -4.58 -19.22 9.98
CA GLU A 119 -5.61 -19.94 9.23
C GLU A 119 -6.22 -19.13 8.07
N ASP A 120 -6.12 -17.79 8.05
CA ASP A 120 -6.74 -16.93 7.02
C ASP A 120 -5.81 -16.52 5.87
N ALA A 121 -4.50 -16.76 5.98
CA ALA A 121 -3.50 -16.22 5.05
C ALA A 121 -3.40 -16.93 3.68
N LYS A 122 -4.24 -17.94 3.40
CA LYS A 122 -4.21 -18.71 2.14
C LYS A 122 -4.91 -18.02 0.96
N GLN A 123 -5.52 -16.86 1.15
CA GLN A 123 -6.28 -16.16 0.09
C GLN A 123 -5.60 -14.90 -0.47
N VAL A 124 -4.50 -14.42 0.12
CA VAL A 124 -3.99 -13.07 -0.16
C VAL A 124 -3.10 -12.96 -1.41
N PHE A 125 -2.64 -14.08 -1.98
CA PHE A 125 -1.93 -14.08 -3.26
C PHE A 125 -2.47 -15.19 -4.17
N PRO A 126 -3.29 -14.88 -5.19
CA PRO A 126 -3.50 -15.84 -6.25
C PRO A 126 -2.14 -16.08 -6.90
N ALA A 127 -1.73 -17.36 -6.96
CA ALA A 127 -0.51 -17.77 -7.60
C ALA A 127 -0.41 -17.10 -8.98
N GLN A 128 0.62 -16.30 -9.19
CA GLN A 128 0.92 -15.75 -10.51
C GLN A 128 0.95 -16.93 -11.48
N HIS A 129 0.08 -16.89 -12.49
CA HIS A 129 -0.06 -17.93 -13.51
C HIS A 129 1.33 -18.32 -14.03
N ASP A 130 1.76 -19.54 -13.70
CA ASP A 130 2.83 -20.24 -14.42
C ASP A 130 2.29 -20.58 -15.82
N GLY A 131 2.34 -19.57 -16.68
CA GLY A 131 2.03 -19.64 -18.09
C GLY A 131 3.28 -19.83 -18.94
N ARG A 132 4.28 -20.61 -18.47
CA ARG A 132 5.23 -21.23 -19.38
C ARG A 132 4.76 -22.63 -19.73
N ARG A 133 4.01 -22.74 -20.83
CA ARG A 133 3.93 -23.97 -21.61
C ARG A 133 4.12 -23.65 -23.08
N CYS A 134 5.25 -24.13 -23.59
CA CYS A 134 5.66 -24.36 -24.98
C CYS A 134 5.55 -23.22 -25.99
#